data_AF-A0A5J6I865-F1
#
_entry.id   AF-A0A5J6I865-F1
#
_cell.length_a   1.000
_cell.length_b   1.000
_cell.length_c   1.000
_cell.angle_alpha   90.00
_cell.angle_beta   90.00
_cell.angle_gamma   90.00
#
_symmetry.space_group_name_H-M   'P 1'
#
loop_
_entity.id
_entity.type
_entity.pdbx_description
1 polymer ?
#
loop_
_entity_poly.entity_id
_entity_poly.type
_entity_poly.pdbx_seq_one_letter_code
_entity_poly.pdbx_strand_id
1 'polypeptide(L)'
;MARWREPEGDYVLPRALRSLPEPWDEADWRRIAELPRTDERLAEARRVVTVLLDDPELTPHVPQPPSPGLLWHVWEEFHWAVAKSMPRTSDVTWSGVDELARAWRSRPQLYPLQRHVVRHVEAAMLAMIPSLRDDIADSVFRWLTLDPDPGRFADWAVGLAERCVTEDIGADSAIELLGSMGGPAAGAALRRLSVKPDGPASWENAEAALGVLFDRWSDGTR
;
A
#
# COMPACT_ATOMS: atom_id res chain seq x y z
N MET A 1 -22.33 -8.08 -14.07
CA MET A 1 -21.70 -6.74 -14.09
C MET A 1 -20.94 -6.64 -15.41
N ALA A 2 -20.94 -5.47 -16.04
CA ALA A 2 -20.05 -5.25 -17.18
C ALA A 2 -18.63 -5.11 -16.61
N ARG A 3 -17.68 -5.92 -17.11
CA ARG A 3 -16.28 -5.91 -16.68
C ARG A 3 -15.78 -4.47 -16.69
N TRP A 4 -15.21 -3.98 -15.59
CA TRP A 4 -14.50 -2.70 -15.59
C TRP A 4 -13.43 -2.77 -16.68
N ARG A 5 -13.63 -1.95 -17.71
CA ARG A 5 -12.68 -1.79 -18.79
C ARG A 5 -11.95 -0.49 -18.57
N GLU A 6 -10.65 -0.59 -18.46
CA GLU A 6 -9.78 0.55 -18.55
C GLU A 6 -9.74 1.00 -20.03
N PRO A 7 -9.84 2.32 -20.33
CA PRO A 7 -9.95 2.78 -21.72
C PRO A 7 -8.71 2.54 -22.59
N GLU A 8 -7.54 2.33 -21.98
CA GLU A 8 -6.23 2.27 -22.64
C GLU A 8 -5.80 0.85 -23.03
N GLY A 9 -6.52 -0.21 -22.62
CA GLY A 9 -6.20 -1.56 -23.04
C GLY A 9 -6.79 -2.68 -22.18
N ASP A 10 -6.13 -3.84 -22.20
CA ASP A 10 -6.50 -5.03 -21.43
C ASP A 10 -5.95 -4.98 -19.99
N TYR A 11 -5.88 -3.79 -19.40
CA TYR A 11 -5.30 -3.58 -18.07
C TYR A 11 -6.35 -3.71 -16.97
N VAL A 12 -5.93 -4.30 -15.84
CA VAL A 12 -6.77 -4.38 -14.64
C VAL A 12 -6.53 -3.21 -13.71
N LEU A 13 -5.27 -2.79 -13.57
CA LEU A 13 -4.86 -1.74 -12.64
C LEU A 13 -4.95 -0.35 -13.30
N PRO A 14 -5.33 0.69 -12.53
CA PRO A 14 -5.30 2.07 -12.99
C PRO A 14 -3.92 2.49 -13.51
N ARG A 15 -3.92 3.47 -14.43
CA ARG A 15 -2.69 3.99 -15.04
C ARG A 15 -1.66 4.45 -14.01
N ALA A 16 -2.10 5.04 -12.92
CA ALA A 16 -1.23 5.50 -11.83
C ALA A 16 -0.35 4.39 -11.24
N LEU A 17 -0.91 3.19 -11.00
CA LEU A 17 -0.11 2.04 -10.52
C LEU A 17 0.80 1.49 -11.63
N ARG A 18 0.30 1.41 -12.87
CA ARG A 18 1.05 0.85 -14.01
C ARG A 18 2.23 1.71 -14.46
N SER A 19 2.20 3.01 -14.13
CA SER A 19 3.21 3.97 -14.55
C SER A 19 4.26 4.25 -13.47
N LEU A 20 4.21 3.53 -12.35
CA LEU A 20 5.21 3.67 -11.30
C LEU A 20 6.59 3.22 -11.82
N PRO A 21 7.67 3.90 -11.43
CA PRO A 21 9.01 3.55 -11.85
C PRO A 21 9.54 2.34 -11.08
N GLU A 22 10.44 1.57 -11.69
CA GLU A 22 11.14 0.49 -10.99
C GLU A 22 12.01 1.02 -9.84
N PRO A 23 12.05 0.32 -8.71
CA PRO A 23 11.38 -0.97 -8.42
C PRO A 23 10.03 -0.81 -7.68
N TRP A 24 9.42 0.38 -7.67
CA TRP A 24 8.19 0.64 -6.90
C TRP A 24 6.93 0.05 -7.55
N ASP A 25 7.01 -0.33 -8.83
CA ASP A 25 5.98 -1.08 -9.53
C ASP A 25 6.08 -2.61 -9.30
N GLU A 26 7.05 -3.05 -8.50
CA GLU A 26 7.31 -4.43 -8.14
C GLU A 26 7.18 -4.60 -6.62
N ALA A 27 6.48 -5.65 -6.17
CA ALA A 27 6.39 -6.01 -4.75
C ALA A 27 7.66 -6.74 -4.25
N ASP A 28 8.86 -6.20 -4.56
CA ASP A 28 10.15 -6.79 -4.18
C ASP A 28 10.87 -5.94 -3.12
N TRP A 29 10.49 -6.18 -1.85
CA TRP A 29 11.11 -5.52 -0.70
C TRP A 29 12.63 -5.72 -0.64
N ARG A 30 13.17 -6.86 -1.08
CA ARG A 30 14.63 -7.11 -1.01
C ARG A 30 15.37 -6.14 -1.91
N ARG A 31 14.89 -5.97 -3.14
CA ARG A 31 15.42 -5.01 -4.10
C ARG A 31 15.23 -3.57 -3.61
N ILE A 32 14.05 -3.24 -3.06
CA ILE A 32 13.74 -1.91 -2.53
C ILE A 32 14.67 -1.54 -1.37
N ALA A 33 14.85 -2.43 -0.38
CA ALA A 33 15.67 -2.17 0.80
C ALA A 33 17.13 -1.80 0.46
N GLU A 34 17.67 -2.38 -0.61
CA GLU A 34 19.03 -2.17 -1.10
C GLU A 34 19.21 -0.91 -1.97
N LEU A 35 18.13 -0.22 -2.35
CA LEU A 35 18.22 0.97 -3.19
C LEU A 35 19.07 2.08 -2.54
N PRO A 36 19.95 2.77 -3.29
CA PRO A 36 20.70 3.90 -2.75
C PRO A 36 19.79 5.11 -2.49
N ARG A 37 20.02 5.84 -1.39
CA ARG A 37 19.25 7.06 -1.03
C ARG A 37 19.82 8.31 -1.70
N THR A 38 19.94 8.27 -3.03
CA THR A 38 20.35 9.44 -3.84
C THR A 38 19.19 10.43 -4.01
N ASP A 39 19.50 11.68 -4.36
CA ASP A 39 18.49 12.72 -4.55
C ASP A 39 17.47 12.34 -5.64
N GLU A 40 17.90 11.66 -6.71
CA GLU A 40 17.00 11.18 -7.76
C GLU A 40 16.00 10.15 -7.24
N ARG A 41 16.46 9.20 -6.40
CA ARG A 41 15.61 8.17 -5.81
C ARG A 41 14.69 8.72 -4.73
N LEU A 42 15.15 9.71 -3.96
CA LEU A 42 14.31 10.43 -3.01
C LEU A 42 13.21 11.23 -3.71
N ALA A 43 13.56 11.93 -4.80
CA ALA A 43 12.59 12.65 -5.62
C ALA A 43 11.57 11.69 -6.26
N GLU A 44 12.01 10.49 -6.64
CA GLU A 44 11.14 9.43 -7.15
C GLU A 44 10.19 8.88 -6.08
N ALA A 45 10.71 8.48 -4.91
CA ALA A 45 9.91 8.01 -3.78
C ALA A 45 8.83 9.03 -3.38
N ARG A 46 9.20 10.32 -3.33
CA ARG A 46 8.25 11.42 -3.09
C ARG A 46 7.15 11.46 -4.16
N ARG A 47 7.48 11.32 -5.44
CA ARG A 47 6.50 11.29 -6.53
C ARG A 47 5.57 10.08 -6.43
N VAL A 48 6.11 8.91 -6.11
CA VAL A 48 5.32 7.68 -5.91
C VAL A 48 4.26 7.90 -4.85
N VAL A 49 4.64 8.30 -3.64
CA VAL A 49 3.68 8.53 -2.53
C VAL A 49 2.67 9.63 -2.87
N THR A 50 3.10 10.69 -3.57
CA THR A 50 2.19 11.76 -4.02
C THR A 50 1.12 11.22 -4.98
N VAL A 51 1.52 10.41 -5.97
CA VAL A 51 0.58 9.76 -6.90
C VAL A 51 -0.37 8.83 -6.16
N LEU A 52 0.14 8.03 -5.22
CA LEU A 52 -0.70 7.14 -4.42
C LEU A 52 -1.74 7.92 -3.62
N LEU A 53 -1.39 9.09 -3.06
CA LEU A 53 -2.32 9.92 -2.30
C LEU A 53 -3.36 10.63 -3.17
N ASP A 54 -2.93 11.19 -4.29
CA ASP A 54 -3.72 12.19 -5.01
C ASP A 54 -4.57 11.62 -6.16
N ASP A 55 -4.30 10.39 -6.63
CA ASP A 55 -5.05 9.79 -7.73
C ASP A 55 -6.36 9.11 -7.24
N PRO A 56 -7.54 9.61 -7.66
CA PRO A 56 -8.83 9.09 -7.19
C PRO A 56 -9.14 7.68 -7.72
N GLU A 57 -8.55 7.25 -8.84
CA GLU A 57 -8.76 5.90 -9.40
C GLU A 57 -8.18 4.81 -8.49
N LEU A 58 -7.32 5.17 -7.55
CA LEU A 58 -6.74 4.27 -6.55
C LEU A 58 -7.65 3.99 -5.34
N THR A 59 -8.85 4.59 -5.33
CA THR A 59 -9.89 4.38 -4.31
C THR A 59 -11.19 3.88 -4.92
N PRO A 60 -11.17 2.79 -5.72
CA PRO A 60 -12.38 2.30 -6.37
C PRO A 60 -13.39 1.82 -5.32
N HIS A 61 -14.68 1.92 -5.64
CA HIS A 61 -15.70 1.28 -4.82
C HIS A 61 -15.56 -0.25 -4.93
N VAL A 62 -15.06 -0.88 -3.87
CA VAL A 62 -14.94 -2.33 -3.79
C VAL A 62 -16.25 -2.92 -3.28
N PRO A 63 -16.92 -3.81 -4.05
CA PRO A 63 -18.12 -4.48 -3.58
C PRO A 63 -17.85 -5.26 -2.30
N GLN A 64 -18.65 -5.04 -1.26
CA GLN A 64 -18.51 -5.80 -0.01
C GLN A 64 -18.85 -7.28 -0.25
N PRO A 65 -17.93 -8.21 -0.02
CA PRO A 65 -18.23 -9.63 -0.12
C PRO A 65 -19.06 -10.10 1.09
N PRO A 66 -19.87 -11.15 0.94
CA PRO A 66 -20.86 -11.58 1.94
C PRO A 66 -20.27 -12.11 3.25
N SER A 67 -18.96 -12.35 3.31
CA SER A 67 -18.27 -12.79 4.52
C SER A 67 -16.86 -12.20 4.53
N PRO A 68 -16.72 -10.92 4.93
CA PRO A 68 -15.48 -10.18 4.80
C PRO A 68 -14.23 -10.89 5.32
N GLY A 69 -14.18 -11.24 6.60
CA GLY A 69 -12.97 -11.85 7.17
C GLY A 69 -12.50 -13.13 6.45
N LEU A 70 -13.42 -13.97 5.98
CA LEU A 70 -13.06 -15.22 5.28
C LEU A 70 -12.70 -15.00 3.82
N LEU A 71 -13.35 -14.04 3.15
CA LEU A 71 -13.15 -13.82 1.72
C LEU A 71 -11.95 -12.92 1.43
N TRP A 72 -11.59 -12.00 2.33
CA TRP A 72 -10.37 -11.22 2.21
C TRP A 72 -9.13 -12.11 2.17
N HIS A 73 -9.02 -13.11 3.07
CA HIS A 73 -7.88 -14.04 3.04
C HIS A 73 -7.74 -14.82 1.74
N VAL A 74 -8.84 -15.14 1.07
CA VAL A 74 -8.78 -15.86 -0.22
C VAL A 74 -8.60 -14.90 -1.39
N TRP A 75 -9.01 -13.64 -1.25
CA TRP A 75 -8.64 -12.58 -2.19
C TRP A 75 -7.14 -12.33 -2.14
N GLU A 76 -6.55 -12.23 -0.94
CA GLU A 76 -5.10 -12.13 -0.74
C GLU A 76 -4.37 -13.33 -1.39
N GLU A 77 -4.83 -14.58 -1.17
CA GLU A 77 -4.25 -15.75 -1.84
C GLU A 77 -4.26 -15.59 -3.38
N PHE A 78 -5.33 -15.03 -3.93
CA PHE A 78 -5.44 -14.78 -5.36
C PHE A 78 -4.54 -13.62 -5.81
N HIS A 79 -4.44 -12.55 -5.04
CA HIS A 79 -3.51 -11.43 -5.30
C HIS A 79 -2.06 -11.89 -5.28
N TRP A 80 -1.68 -12.77 -4.34
CA TRP A 80 -0.37 -13.41 -4.32
C TRP A 80 -0.11 -14.24 -5.59
N ALA A 81 -1.11 -14.97 -6.08
CA ALA A 81 -0.98 -15.70 -7.33
C ALA A 81 -0.84 -14.75 -8.54
N VAL A 82 -1.55 -13.62 -8.53
CA VAL A 82 -1.40 -12.56 -9.53
C VAL A 82 0.01 -11.99 -9.50
N ALA A 83 0.50 -11.51 -8.35
CA ALA A 83 1.83 -10.95 -8.19
C ALA A 83 2.94 -11.94 -8.57
N LYS A 84 2.75 -13.24 -8.32
CA LYS A 84 3.72 -14.26 -8.75
C LYS A 84 3.78 -14.45 -10.26
N SER A 85 2.65 -14.30 -10.97
CA SER A 85 2.56 -14.53 -12.41
C SER A 85 2.73 -13.26 -13.24
N MET A 86 2.41 -12.10 -12.68
CA MET A 86 2.48 -10.77 -13.27
C MET A 86 3.13 -9.85 -12.22
N PRO A 87 4.47 -9.89 -12.10
CA PRO A 87 5.19 -9.30 -10.96
C PRO A 87 5.22 -7.78 -10.97
N ARG A 88 5.02 -7.14 -12.14
CA ARG A 88 4.93 -5.70 -12.26
C ARG A 88 3.48 -5.27 -12.34
N THR A 89 3.14 -4.13 -11.76
CA THR A 89 1.79 -3.55 -11.89
C THR A 89 1.36 -3.37 -13.36
N SER A 90 2.31 -3.05 -14.24
CA SER A 90 2.08 -2.91 -15.69
C SER A 90 1.80 -4.22 -16.42
N ASP A 91 2.17 -5.36 -15.85
CA ASP A 91 1.93 -6.69 -16.41
C ASP A 91 0.51 -7.22 -16.09
N VAL A 92 -0.18 -6.61 -15.12
CA VAL A 92 -1.48 -7.10 -14.63
C VAL A 92 -2.59 -6.82 -15.65
N THR A 93 -2.88 -7.85 -16.45
CA THR A 93 -3.85 -7.83 -17.54
C THR A 93 -5.05 -8.71 -17.26
N TRP A 94 -6.19 -8.36 -17.83
CA TRP A 94 -7.42 -9.15 -17.71
C TRP A 94 -7.29 -10.52 -18.35
N SER A 95 -6.53 -10.65 -19.44
CA SER A 95 -6.18 -11.94 -20.05
C SER A 95 -5.35 -12.82 -19.11
N GLY A 96 -4.29 -12.30 -18.49
CA GLY A 96 -3.49 -13.04 -17.51
C GLY A 96 -4.30 -13.43 -16.26
N VAL A 97 -5.14 -12.54 -15.77
CA VAL A 97 -6.06 -12.82 -14.65
C VAL A 97 -7.08 -13.93 -15.03
N ASP A 98 -7.60 -13.92 -16.25
CA ASP A 98 -8.51 -14.97 -16.73
C ASP A 98 -7.81 -16.34 -16.86
N GLU A 99 -6.52 -16.35 -17.21
CA GLU A 99 -5.69 -17.57 -17.20
C GLU A 99 -5.51 -18.12 -15.80
N LEU A 100 -5.18 -17.26 -14.83
CA LEU A 100 -5.08 -17.65 -13.43
C LEU A 100 -6.40 -18.19 -12.89
N ALA A 101 -7.51 -17.51 -13.16
CA ALA A 101 -8.83 -17.94 -12.74
C ALA A 101 -9.22 -19.30 -13.35
N ARG A 102 -8.85 -19.54 -14.62
CA ARG A 102 -9.03 -20.85 -15.28
C ARG A 102 -8.17 -21.93 -14.63
N ALA A 103 -6.90 -21.65 -14.33
CA ALA A 103 -6.00 -22.58 -13.67
C ALA A 103 -6.50 -22.97 -12.27
N TRP A 104 -7.01 -21.99 -11.50
CA TRP A 104 -7.65 -22.24 -10.21
C TRP A 104 -8.90 -23.10 -10.36
N ARG A 105 -9.75 -22.81 -11.35
CA ARG A 105 -10.96 -23.59 -11.65
C ARG A 105 -10.66 -25.05 -11.98
N SER A 106 -9.52 -25.35 -12.59
CA SER A 106 -9.10 -26.71 -12.93
C SER A 106 -8.46 -27.50 -11.79
N ARG A 107 -8.26 -26.92 -10.59
CA ARG A 107 -7.66 -27.62 -9.45
C ARG A 107 -8.56 -28.79 -9.01
N PRO A 108 -8.00 -29.99 -8.73
CA PRO A 108 -8.77 -31.17 -8.30
C PRO A 108 -9.60 -30.95 -7.04
N GLN A 109 -9.12 -30.08 -6.14
CA GLN A 109 -9.82 -29.68 -4.91
C GLN A 109 -9.81 -28.16 -4.82
N LEU A 110 -10.90 -27.53 -5.22
CA LEU A 110 -11.10 -26.09 -5.08
C LEU A 110 -12.04 -25.82 -3.91
N TYR A 111 -11.52 -25.21 -2.84
CA TYR A 111 -12.31 -24.92 -1.64
C TYR A 111 -13.49 -23.98 -1.97
N PRO A 112 -14.59 -24.02 -1.20
CA PRO A 112 -15.76 -23.15 -1.46
C PRO A 112 -15.43 -21.66 -1.58
N LEU A 113 -14.51 -21.16 -0.76
CA LEU A 113 -14.08 -19.75 -0.80
C LEU A 113 -13.28 -19.44 -2.08
N GLN A 114 -12.38 -20.31 -2.51
CA GLN A 114 -11.64 -20.13 -3.78
C GLN A 114 -12.58 -20.19 -5.00
N ARG A 115 -13.62 -21.03 -4.96
CA ARG A 115 -14.70 -21.00 -5.97
C ARG A 115 -15.44 -19.67 -5.99
N HIS A 116 -15.63 -19.05 -4.84
CA HIS A 116 -16.25 -17.73 -4.77
C HIS A 116 -15.38 -16.68 -5.47
N VAL A 117 -14.06 -16.67 -5.22
CA VAL A 117 -13.11 -15.77 -5.90
C VAL A 117 -13.16 -15.98 -7.41
N VAL A 118 -13.06 -17.22 -7.89
CA VAL A 118 -13.13 -17.54 -9.33
C VAL A 118 -14.44 -17.10 -10.00
N ARG A 119 -15.54 -16.98 -9.24
CA ARG A 119 -16.83 -16.46 -9.73
C ARG A 119 -16.92 -14.93 -9.67
N HIS A 120 -16.12 -14.30 -8.83
CA HIS A 120 -16.14 -12.85 -8.56
C HIS A 120 -14.74 -12.23 -8.73
N VAL A 121 -14.00 -12.70 -9.74
CA VAL A 121 -12.62 -12.28 -10.02
C VAL A 121 -12.52 -10.76 -10.15
N GLU A 122 -13.51 -10.14 -10.78
CA GLU A 122 -13.54 -8.69 -10.92
C GLU A 122 -13.57 -7.95 -9.58
N ALA A 123 -14.44 -8.38 -8.65
CA ALA A 123 -14.49 -7.79 -7.31
C ALA A 123 -13.20 -8.06 -6.51
N ALA A 124 -12.62 -9.26 -6.67
CA ALA A 124 -11.33 -9.57 -6.06
C ALA A 124 -10.22 -8.66 -6.62
N MET A 125 -10.17 -8.42 -7.93
CA MET A 125 -9.18 -7.53 -8.53
C MET A 125 -9.39 -6.07 -8.15
N LEU A 126 -10.65 -5.60 -8.03
CA LEU A 126 -10.96 -4.27 -7.50
C LEU A 126 -10.36 -4.06 -6.10
N ALA A 127 -10.42 -5.09 -5.25
CA ALA A 127 -9.85 -5.06 -3.91
C ALA A 127 -8.31 -5.06 -3.89
N MET A 128 -7.65 -5.46 -4.98
CA MET A 128 -6.19 -5.46 -5.08
C MET A 128 -5.62 -4.04 -5.17
N ILE A 129 -6.37 -3.09 -5.75
CA ILE A 129 -5.89 -1.72 -5.97
C ILE A 129 -5.56 -0.99 -4.66
N PRO A 130 -6.46 -0.91 -3.67
CA PRO A 130 -6.12 -0.30 -2.39
C PRO A 130 -5.02 -1.07 -1.64
N SER A 131 -4.96 -2.41 -1.77
CA SER A 131 -3.87 -3.21 -1.17
C SER A 131 -2.50 -2.87 -1.77
N LEU A 132 -2.38 -2.79 -3.10
CA LEU A 132 -1.13 -2.40 -3.75
C LEU A 132 -0.74 -0.96 -3.40
N ARG A 133 -1.72 -0.06 -3.31
CA ARG A 133 -1.51 1.33 -2.89
C ARG A 133 -0.88 1.38 -1.49
N ASP A 134 -1.40 0.57 -0.57
CA ASP A 134 -0.89 0.43 0.80
C ASP A 134 0.53 -0.16 0.82
N ASP A 135 0.74 -1.32 0.18
CA ASP A 135 2.02 -2.04 0.15
C ASP A 135 3.17 -1.22 -0.47
N ILE A 136 2.88 -0.43 -1.51
CA ILE A 136 3.88 0.41 -2.18
C ILE A 136 4.24 1.60 -1.27
N ALA A 137 3.27 2.23 -0.62
CA ALA A 137 3.54 3.30 0.33
C ALA A 137 4.32 2.80 1.55
N ASP A 138 3.94 1.63 2.10
CA ASP A 138 4.68 0.93 3.15
C ASP A 138 6.15 0.75 2.77
N SER A 139 6.39 0.22 1.57
CA SER A 139 7.74 0.00 1.05
C SER A 139 8.55 1.29 0.92
N VAL A 140 7.93 2.39 0.47
CA VAL A 140 8.60 3.71 0.41
C VAL A 140 8.98 4.19 1.81
N PHE A 141 8.05 4.17 2.76
CA PHE A 141 8.33 4.69 4.11
C PHE A 141 9.36 3.85 4.84
N ARG A 142 9.29 2.51 4.76
CA ARG A 142 10.33 1.62 5.32
C ARG A 142 11.68 1.87 4.69
N TRP A 143 11.73 2.10 3.38
CA TRP A 143 12.96 2.44 2.69
C TRP A 143 13.58 3.76 3.19
N LEU A 144 12.75 4.78 3.47
CA LEU A 144 13.20 6.04 4.07
C LEU A 144 13.68 5.86 5.51
N THR A 145 13.01 5.02 6.31
CA THR A 145 13.36 4.75 7.71
C THR A 145 14.74 4.11 7.86
N LEU A 146 15.18 3.34 6.86
CA LEU A 146 16.51 2.73 6.84
C LEU A 146 17.67 3.73 6.63
N ASP A 147 17.38 5.00 6.34
CA ASP A 147 18.43 6.03 6.25
C ASP A 147 19.08 6.27 7.63
N PRO A 148 20.40 6.48 7.73
CA PRO A 148 21.04 6.78 9.01
C PRO A 148 20.61 8.13 9.60
N ASP A 149 20.08 9.05 8.79
CA ASP A 149 19.53 10.34 9.23
C ASP A 149 18.19 10.63 8.52
N PRO A 150 17.08 9.98 8.91
CA PRO A 150 15.79 10.19 8.27
C PRO A 150 15.30 11.65 8.40
N GLY A 151 15.79 12.39 9.41
CA GLY A 151 15.46 13.79 9.64
C GLY A 151 15.81 14.71 8.46
N ARG A 152 16.75 14.31 7.60
CA ARG A 152 17.12 15.05 6.38
C ARG A 152 16.01 15.14 5.34
N PHE A 153 14.91 14.39 5.49
CA PHE A 153 13.74 14.41 4.60
C PHE A 153 12.54 15.16 5.19
N ALA A 154 12.68 15.76 6.38
CA ALA A 154 11.54 16.27 7.14
C ALA A 154 10.76 17.39 6.44
N ASP A 155 11.39 18.11 5.50
CA ASP A 155 10.79 19.20 4.73
C ASP A 155 9.63 18.75 3.83
N TRP A 156 9.62 17.49 3.39
CA TRP A 156 8.54 16.93 2.58
C TRP A 156 7.92 15.66 3.18
N ALA A 157 8.70 14.81 3.84
CA ALA A 157 8.25 13.50 4.29
C ALA A 157 7.25 13.56 5.43
N VAL A 158 7.36 14.54 6.35
CA VAL A 158 6.43 14.68 7.48
C VAL A 158 5.00 14.89 7.00
N GLY A 159 4.80 15.81 6.05
CA GLY A 159 3.47 16.12 5.52
C GLY A 159 2.87 14.97 4.72
N LEU A 160 3.68 14.25 3.94
CA LEU A 160 3.21 13.07 3.21
C LEU A 160 2.88 11.91 4.15
N ALA A 161 3.74 11.61 5.13
CA ALA A 161 3.50 10.57 6.12
C ALA A 161 2.20 10.84 6.90
N GLU A 162 1.98 12.07 7.36
CA GLU A 162 0.75 12.43 8.08
C GLU A 162 -0.51 12.26 7.22
N ARG A 163 -0.47 12.67 5.95
CA ARG A 163 -1.56 12.44 5.00
C ARG A 163 -1.80 10.95 4.75
N CYS A 164 -0.74 10.18 4.57
CA CYS A 164 -0.80 8.73 4.40
C CYS A 164 -1.45 8.03 5.60
N VAL A 165 -1.09 8.40 6.83
CA VAL A 165 -1.75 7.84 8.03
C VAL A 165 -3.23 8.24 8.10
N THR A 166 -3.55 9.49 7.75
CA THR A 166 -4.93 9.99 7.72
C THR A 166 -5.79 9.22 6.72
N GLU A 167 -5.22 8.92 5.56
CA GLU A 167 -5.86 8.18 4.46
C GLU A 167 -5.74 6.65 4.59
N ASP A 168 -5.13 6.15 5.67
CA ASP A 168 -4.90 4.72 5.95
C ASP A 168 -4.11 4.01 4.84
N ILE A 169 -2.96 4.58 4.48
CA ILE A 169 -2.06 4.10 3.41
C ILE A 169 -0.63 4.03 3.95
N GLY A 170 -0.05 2.85 4.02
CA GLY A 170 1.28 2.61 4.58
C GLY A 170 1.41 3.16 6.00
N ALA A 171 0.31 3.15 6.77
CA ALA A 171 0.16 3.93 8.00
C ALA A 171 1.20 3.56 9.06
N ASP A 172 1.42 2.26 9.28
CA ASP A 172 2.40 1.76 10.25
C ASP A 172 3.81 2.28 9.95
N SER A 173 4.25 2.12 8.71
CA SER A 173 5.59 2.55 8.29
C SER A 173 5.73 4.07 8.21
N ALA A 174 4.66 4.79 7.91
CA ALA A 174 4.62 6.25 7.98
C ALA A 174 4.79 6.74 9.44
N ILE A 175 4.13 6.09 10.40
CA ILE A 175 4.27 6.36 11.84
C ILE A 175 5.70 6.03 12.31
N GLU A 176 6.23 4.88 11.89
CA GLU A 176 7.61 4.48 12.19
C GLU A 176 8.62 5.52 11.67
N LEU A 177 8.45 5.98 10.42
CA LEU A 177 9.29 7.00 9.83
C LEU A 177 9.22 8.32 10.62
N LEU A 178 8.03 8.79 11.01
CA LEU A 178 7.88 9.98 11.85
C LEU A 178 8.58 9.82 13.21
N GLY A 179 8.53 8.61 13.78
CA GLY A 179 9.32 8.21 14.94
C GLY A 179 10.81 8.38 14.68
N SER A 180 11.34 7.74 13.64
CA SER A 180 12.77 7.74 13.32
C SER A 180 13.32 9.11 12.92
N MET A 181 12.56 9.92 12.17
CA MET A 181 12.95 11.29 11.79
C MET A 181 13.22 12.18 13.00
N GLY A 182 12.29 12.18 13.96
CA GLY A 182 12.37 13.09 15.08
C GLY A 182 12.26 14.56 14.78
N GLY A 183 12.70 15.33 15.77
CA GLY A 183 12.57 16.77 15.78
C GLY A 183 11.13 17.28 16.01
N PRO A 184 10.97 18.62 16.02
CA PRO A 184 9.71 19.25 16.39
C PRO A 184 8.56 18.98 15.42
N ALA A 185 8.85 18.91 14.11
CA ALA A 185 7.83 18.75 13.07
C ALA A 185 7.20 17.35 13.10
N ALA A 186 8.02 16.29 13.10
CA ALA A 186 7.53 14.91 13.17
C ALA A 186 6.81 14.64 14.51
N GLY A 187 7.34 15.16 15.62
CA GLY A 187 6.68 15.07 16.91
C GLY A 187 5.33 15.80 16.97
N ALA A 188 5.19 16.91 16.24
CA ALA A 188 3.90 17.61 16.13
C ALA A 188 2.90 16.82 15.28
N ALA A 189 3.35 16.18 14.19
CA ALA A 189 2.51 15.30 13.38
C ALA A 189 2.02 14.09 14.19
N LEU A 190 2.91 13.39 14.88
CA LEU A 190 2.54 12.26 15.76
C LEU A 190 1.53 12.67 16.84
N ARG A 191 1.65 13.86 17.43
CA ARG A 191 0.65 14.37 18.39
C ARG A 191 -0.73 14.57 17.76
N ARG A 192 -0.79 15.07 16.52
CA ARG A 192 -2.06 15.19 15.81
C ARG A 192 -2.63 13.81 15.50
N LEU A 193 -1.81 12.88 15.02
CA LEU A 193 -2.21 11.51 14.70
C LEU A 193 -2.62 10.68 15.92
N SER A 194 -2.07 10.97 17.11
CA SER A 194 -2.47 10.31 18.36
C SER A 194 -3.91 10.59 18.80
N VAL A 195 -4.52 11.62 18.22
CA VAL A 195 -5.97 11.83 18.28
C VAL A 195 -6.51 11.32 16.96
N LYS A 196 -7.25 10.20 16.97
CA LYS A 196 -7.75 9.55 15.75
C LYS A 196 -8.27 10.61 14.76
N PRO A 197 -7.64 10.76 13.58
CA PRO A 197 -8.09 11.71 12.57
C PRO A 197 -9.50 11.40 12.06
N ASP A 198 -10.15 12.44 11.54
CA ASP A 198 -11.29 12.26 10.65
C ASP A 198 -10.84 11.53 9.38
N GLY A 199 -11.66 10.61 8.86
CA GLY A 199 -11.33 9.83 7.67
C GLY A 199 -11.08 8.34 7.96
N PRO A 200 -10.40 7.63 7.04
CA PRO A 200 -10.24 6.18 7.07
C PRO A 200 -9.27 5.68 8.15
N ALA A 201 -8.36 6.53 8.65
CA ALA A 201 -7.41 6.18 9.72
C ALA A 201 -8.07 5.42 10.89
N SER A 202 -7.46 4.30 11.27
CA SER A 202 -7.95 3.43 12.34
C SER A 202 -7.63 3.99 13.74
N TRP A 203 -8.27 3.43 14.78
CA TRP A 203 -7.86 3.70 16.17
C TRP A 203 -6.48 3.11 16.48
N GLU A 204 -6.12 2.00 15.84
CA GLU A 204 -4.80 1.35 15.97
C GLU A 204 -3.69 2.31 15.50
N ASN A 205 -3.92 3.06 14.41
CA ASN A 205 -2.98 4.08 13.93
C ASN A 205 -2.74 5.18 14.99
N ALA A 206 -3.81 5.60 15.68
CA ALA A 206 -3.71 6.62 16.73
C ALA A 206 -2.96 6.09 17.97
N GLU A 207 -3.23 4.84 18.36
CA GLU A 207 -2.53 4.16 19.44
C GLU A 207 -1.05 3.95 19.12
N ALA A 208 -0.72 3.55 17.89
CA ALA A 208 0.65 3.42 17.41
C ALA A 208 1.40 4.76 17.45
N ALA A 209 0.78 5.84 16.95
CA ALA A 209 1.37 7.19 17.01
C ALA A 209 1.60 7.66 18.45
N LEU A 210 0.67 7.34 19.37
CA LEU A 210 0.81 7.62 20.79
C LEU A 210 1.94 6.81 21.43
N GLY A 211 2.07 5.52 21.08
CA GLY A 211 3.15 4.64 21.54
C GLY A 211 4.53 5.21 21.20
N VAL A 212 4.72 5.63 19.94
CA VAL A 212 5.98 6.25 19.49
C VAL A 212 6.30 7.53 20.27
N LEU A 213 5.30 8.34 20.67
CA LEU A 213 5.54 9.52 21.50
C LEU A 213 6.03 9.16 22.90
N PHE A 214 5.49 8.11 23.51
CA PHE A 214 5.86 7.66 24.86
C PHE A 214 7.29 7.10 24.92
N ASP A 215 7.69 6.31 23.94
CA ASP A 215 9.04 5.74 23.88
C ASP A 215 10.10 6.86 23.86
N ARG A 216 9.85 7.93 23.09
CA ARG A 216 10.76 9.08 23.02
C ARG A 216 10.85 9.88 24.31
N TRP A 217 9.75 10.01 25.04
CA TRP A 217 9.78 10.67 26.36
C TRP A 217 10.59 9.88 27.37
N SER A 218 10.58 8.56 27.25
CA SER A 218 11.35 7.65 28.12
C SER A 218 12.85 7.71 27.84
N ASP A 219 13.25 7.91 26.58
CA ASP A 219 14.66 8.03 26.20
C ASP A 219 15.28 9.40 26.53
N GLY A 220 14.49 10.48 26.53
CA GLY A 220 14.95 11.83 26.88
C GLY A 220 15.14 12.11 28.38
N THR A 221 14.85 11.13 29.24
CA THR A 221 14.89 11.26 30.71
C THR A 221 15.98 10.39 31.38
N ARG A 222 16.89 9.79 30.59
CA ARG A 222 18.07 9.05 31.06
C ARG A 222 19.36 9.83 30.93
#